data_AF-A0A923TM64-F1
#
_entry.id   AF-A0A923TM64-F1
#
_cell.length_a   1.000
_cell.length_b   1.000
_cell.length_c   1.000
_cell.angle_alpha   90.00
_cell.angle_beta   90.00
_cell.angle_gamma   90.00
#
_symmetry.space_group_name_H-M   'P 1'
#
loop_
_entity.id
_entity.type
_entity.pdbx_description
1 polymer ?
#
loop_
_entity_poly.entity_id
_entity_poly.type
_entity_poly.pdbx_seq_one_letter_code
_entity_poly.pdbx_strand_id
1 'polypeptide(L)'
;MSRRGRYAADRELTTRMLIVVFLLGLLYVVAVGVLVGAGISPFAVLLVVGGFFAFQFFASDKVALYAMNARVVEPPEAPELHGVIDRLCALSDTPKPRVAIADSDVPNAFATGRSPKRAVVCVTTGLMRRLETDELEGVLAHELSHVAHRDVAVMTIASFLGVLAGLITRFALQATM
;
A
#
# COMPACT_ATOMS: atom_id res chain seq x y z
N MET A 1 9.25 33.99 -10.61
CA MET A 1 10.04 33.05 -9.77
C MET A 1 9.81 31.63 -10.28
N SER A 2 10.72 31.09 -11.10
CA SER A 2 10.59 29.73 -11.62
C SER A 2 10.89 28.73 -10.50
N ARG A 3 9.91 27.91 -10.12
CA ARG A 3 10.12 26.74 -9.24
C ARG A 3 10.91 25.67 -10.01
N ARG A 4 12.22 25.84 -10.15
CA ARG A 4 13.11 24.72 -10.46
C ARG A 4 13.33 23.98 -9.15
N GLY A 5 12.72 22.80 -9.04
CA GLY A 5 12.93 21.91 -7.90
C GLY A 5 14.42 21.58 -7.76
N ARG A 6 14.87 21.29 -6.53
CA ARG A 6 16.26 20.98 -6.17
C ARG A 6 16.84 19.71 -6.84
N TYR A 7 16.06 19.03 -7.68
CA TYR A 7 16.41 17.78 -8.32
C TYR A 7 16.29 17.92 -9.84
N ALA A 8 17.34 17.49 -10.57
CA ALA A 8 17.31 17.42 -12.02
C ALA A 8 16.31 16.34 -12.46
N ALA A 9 15.61 16.58 -13.58
CA ALA A 9 14.73 15.58 -14.16
C ALA A 9 15.58 14.40 -14.67
N ASP A 10 15.43 13.24 -14.03
CA ASP A 10 16.08 12.01 -14.44
C ASP A 10 15.24 11.35 -15.56
N ARG A 11 15.73 11.51 -16.79
CA ARG A 11 15.07 10.94 -17.98
C ARG A 11 15.11 9.42 -17.98
N GLU A 12 16.16 8.81 -17.44
CA GLU A 12 16.29 7.37 -17.40
C GLU A 12 15.28 6.76 -16.43
N LEU A 13 15.15 7.34 -15.23
CA LEU A 13 14.12 6.95 -14.27
C LEU A 13 12.71 7.13 -14.86
N THR A 14 12.47 8.27 -15.51
CA THR A 14 11.16 8.56 -16.14
C THR A 14 10.82 7.52 -17.21
N THR A 15 11.78 7.17 -18.08
CA THR A 15 11.57 6.14 -19.10
C THR A 15 11.29 4.76 -18.49
N ARG A 16 12.05 4.36 -17.45
CA ARG A 16 11.83 3.10 -16.74
C ARG A 16 10.43 3.05 -16.11
N MET A 17 10.01 4.13 -15.45
CA MET A 17 8.67 4.24 -14.87
C MET A 17 7.57 4.15 -15.94
N LEU A 18 7.73 4.83 -17.08
CA LEU A 18 6.78 4.76 -18.18
C LEU A 18 6.64 3.34 -18.75
N ILE A 19 7.77 2.64 -18.92
CA ILE A 19 7.77 1.26 -19.38
C ILE A 19 7.02 0.36 -18.39
N VAL A 20 7.30 0.49 -17.08
CA VAL A 20 6.64 -0.31 -16.04
C VAL A 20 5.13 -0.04 -16.01
N VAL A 21 4.71 1.23 -16.06
CA VAL A 21 3.28 1.60 -16.09
C VAL A 21 2.60 1.07 -17.35
N PHE A 22 3.27 1.13 -18.50
CA PHE A 22 2.76 0.57 -19.76
C PHE A 22 2.58 -0.95 -19.68
N LEU A 23 3.60 -1.68 -19.21
CA LEU A 23 3.55 -3.13 -19.05
C LEU A 23 2.48 -3.56 -18.04
N LEU A 24 2.32 -2.80 -16.96
CA LEU A 24 1.25 -3.02 -15.99
C LEU A 24 -0.13 -2.80 -16.64
N GLY A 25 -0.31 -1.73 -17.42
CA GLY A 25 -1.53 -1.50 -18.19
C GLY A 25 -1.83 -2.63 -19.19
N LEU A 26 -0.81 -3.11 -19.88
CA LEU A 26 -0.92 -4.26 -20.79
C LEU A 26 -1.36 -5.53 -20.05
N LEU A 27 -0.80 -5.79 -18.86
CA LEU A 27 -1.21 -6.92 -18.02
C LEU A 27 -2.71 -6.86 -17.66
N TYR A 28 -3.23 -5.67 -17.31
CA TYR A 28 -4.67 -5.50 -17.06
C TYR A 28 -5.52 -5.79 -18.30
N VAL A 29 -5.10 -5.30 -19.48
CA VAL A 29 -5.80 -5.55 -20.74
C VAL A 29 -5.82 -7.04 -21.07
N VAL A 30 -4.68 -7.72 -20.93
CA VAL A 30 -4.58 -9.17 -21.15
C VAL A 30 -5.46 -9.93 -20.17
N ALA A 31 -5.45 -9.59 -18.89
CA ALA A 31 -6.30 -10.23 -17.87
C ALA A 31 -7.79 -10.11 -18.20
N VAL A 32 -8.25 -8.91 -18.60
CA VAL A 32 -9.63 -8.68 -19.07
C VAL A 32 -9.91 -9.47 -20.34
N GLY A 33 -8.98 -9.50 -21.29
CA GLY A 33 -9.09 -10.24 -22.55
C GLY A 33 -9.24 -11.74 -22.34
N VAL A 34 -8.50 -12.33 -21.40
CA VAL A 34 -8.62 -13.75 -21.03
C VAL A 34 -10.00 -14.05 -20.44
N LEU A 35 -10.52 -13.19 -19.55
CA LEU A 35 -11.86 -13.37 -18.97
C LEU A 35 -12.96 -13.30 -20.02
N VAL A 36 -12.88 -12.35 -20.95
CA VAL A 36 -13.83 -12.24 -22.06
C VAL A 36 -13.70 -13.43 -23.02
N GLY A 37 -12.46 -13.86 -23.34
CA GLY A 37 -12.18 -15.03 -24.18
C GLY A 37 -12.67 -16.35 -23.56
N ALA A 38 -12.77 -16.42 -22.24
CA ALA A 38 -13.38 -17.54 -21.51
C ALA A 38 -14.92 -17.54 -21.54
N GLY A 39 -15.55 -16.60 -22.27
CA GLY A 39 -17.00 -16.52 -22.43
C GLY A 39 -17.72 -15.66 -21.39
N ILE A 40 -17.00 -14.97 -20.50
CA ILE A 40 -17.60 -14.04 -19.54
C ILE A 40 -18.01 -12.77 -20.29
N SER A 41 -19.25 -12.30 -20.11
CA SER A 41 -19.72 -11.12 -20.83
C SER A 41 -18.86 -9.89 -20.49
N PRO A 42 -18.48 -9.05 -21.47
CA PRO A 42 -17.68 -7.85 -21.20
C PRO A 42 -18.32 -6.92 -20.16
N PHE A 43 -19.66 -6.85 -20.14
CA PHE A 43 -20.40 -6.11 -19.14
C PHE A 43 -20.24 -6.70 -17.73
N ALA A 44 -20.30 -8.03 -17.58
CA ALA A 44 -20.05 -8.69 -16.30
C ALA A 44 -18.60 -8.49 -15.83
N VAL A 45 -17.62 -8.59 -16.74
CA VAL A 45 -16.21 -8.31 -16.41
C VAL A 45 -16.05 -6.88 -15.91
N LEU A 46 -16.61 -5.90 -16.62
CA LEU A 46 -16.53 -4.49 -16.22
C LEU A 46 -17.16 -4.27 -14.84
N LEU A 47 -18.33 -4.86 -14.58
CA LEU A 47 -19.08 -4.65 -13.34
C LEU A 47 -18.36 -5.30 -12.15
N VAL A 48 -17.90 -6.54 -12.31
CA VAL A 48 -17.21 -7.29 -11.24
C VAL A 48 -15.81 -6.74 -11.00
N VAL A 49 -14.98 -6.63 -12.05
CA VAL A 49 -13.60 -6.16 -11.91
C VAL A 49 -13.56 -4.68 -11.55
N GLY A 50 -14.38 -3.85 -12.20
CA GLY A 50 -14.48 -2.42 -11.90
C GLY A 50 -15.06 -2.17 -10.50
N GLY A 51 -16.07 -2.95 -10.10
CA GLY A 51 -16.63 -2.90 -8.75
C GLY A 51 -15.62 -3.31 -7.68
N PHE A 52 -14.87 -4.40 -7.91
CA PHE A 52 -13.82 -4.84 -7.00
C PHE A 52 -12.65 -3.84 -6.96
N PHE A 53 -12.28 -3.24 -8.09
CA PHE A 53 -11.27 -2.18 -8.15
C PHE A 53 -11.68 -0.94 -7.36
N ALA A 54 -12.91 -0.47 -7.53
CA ALA A 54 -13.45 0.63 -6.74
C ALA A 54 -13.45 0.26 -5.25
N PHE A 55 -13.95 -0.93 -4.90
CA PHE A 55 -13.94 -1.42 -3.53
C PHE A 55 -12.53 -1.44 -2.93
N GLN A 56 -11.55 -2.05 -3.62
CA GLN A 56 -10.16 -2.08 -3.17
C GLN A 56 -9.58 -0.66 -3.06
N PHE A 57 -9.84 0.23 -4.00
CA PHE A 57 -9.31 1.58 -3.93
C PHE A 57 -9.84 2.34 -2.70
N PHE A 58 -11.14 2.21 -2.40
CA PHE A 58 -11.79 2.87 -1.29
C PHE A 58 -11.57 2.20 0.08
N ALA A 59 -11.34 0.89 0.09
CA ALA A 59 -11.17 0.08 1.28
C ALA A 59 -9.75 -0.51 1.41
N SER A 60 -8.77 -0.01 0.65
CA SER A 60 -7.39 -0.53 0.60
C SER A 60 -6.74 -0.62 1.97
N ASP A 61 -6.96 0.41 2.79
CA ASP A 61 -6.53 0.46 4.18
C ASP A 61 -7.17 -0.66 5.02
N LYS A 62 -8.49 -0.83 4.90
CA LYS A 62 -9.24 -1.86 5.64
C LYS A 62 -8.86 -3.27 5.20
N VAL A 63 -8.72 -3.49 3.90
CA VAL A 63 -8.33 -4.79 3.33
C VAL A 63 -6.91 -5.16 3.79
N ALA A 64 -5.97 -4.21 3.74
CA ALA A 64 -4.60 -4.45 4.19
C ALA A 64 -4.53 -4.72 5.71
N LEU A 65 -5.24 -3.93 6.52
CA LEU A 65 -5.31 -4.16 7.97
C LEU A 65 -5.94 -5.51 8.31
N TYR A 66 -7.04 -5.87 7.64
CA TYR A 66 -7.70 -7.16 7.83
C TYR A 66 -6.80 -8.33 7.42
N ALA A 67 -6.10 -8.22 6.28
CA ALA A 67 -5.19 -9.24 5.80
C ALA A 67 -4.04 -9.51 6.77
N MET A 68 -3.57 -8.47 7.47
CA MET A 68 -2.48 -8.57 8.45
C MET A 68 -2.97 -8.80 9.89
N ASN A 69 -4.28 -8.95 10.10
CA ASN A 69 -4.89 -8.99 11.43
C ASN A 69 -4.43 -7.84 12.34
N ALA A 70 -4.29 -6.65 11.74
CA ALA A 70 -3.72 -5.48 12.39
C ALA A 70 -4.78 -4.69 13.17
N ARG A 71 -4.42 -4.25 14.38
CA ARG A 71 -5.25 -3.37 15.21
C ARG A 71 -4.74 -1.94 15.15
N VAL A 72 -5.63 -0.98 14.95
CA VAL A 72 -5.29 0.44 15.10
C VAL A 72 -5.05 0.69 16.58
N VAL A 73 -3.95 1.37 16.89
CA VAL A 73 -3.56 1.69 18.26
C VAL A 73 -3.63 3.20 18.49
N GLU A 74 -4.02 3.59 19.70
CA GLU A 74 -4.03 4.96 20.17
C GLU A 74 -2.70 5.34 20.83
N PRO A 75 -2.35 6.64 20.92
CA PRO A 75 -1.08 7.09 21.50
C PRO A 75 -0.72 6.50 22.87
N PRO A 76 -1.67 6.28 23.81
CA PRO A 76 -1.36 5.65 25.09
C PRO A 76 -0.94 4.17 25.00
N GLU A 77 -1.36 3.45 23.95
CA GLU A 77 -1.09 2.02 23.79
C GLU A 77 0.32 1.74 23.23
N ALA A 78 0.87 2.67 22.45
CA ALA A 78 2.19 2.56 21.86
C ALA A 78 2.90 3.95 21.78
N PRO A 79 3.23 4.58 22.92
CA PRO A 79 3.69 5.97 22.97
C PRO A 79 5.00 6.19 22.21
N GLU A 80 5.92 5.22 22.24
CA GLU A 80 7.20 5.29 21.54
C GLU A 80 7.01 5.31 20.02
N LEU A 81 6.19 4.39 19.49
CA LEU A 81 5.88 4.32 18.06
C LEU A 81 5.15 5.58 17.58
N HIS A 82 4.15 6.04 18.33
CA HIS A 82 3.46 7.29 18.00
C HIS A 82 4.42 8.49 18.05
N GLY A 83 5.34 8.54 19.02
CA GLY A 83 6.33 9.60 19.14
C GLY A 83 7.31 9.66 17.96
N VAL A 84 7.80 8.51 17.49
CA VAL A 84 8.64 8.43 16.27
C VAL A 84 7.86 8.95 15.06
N ILE A 85 6.64 8.46 14.85
CA ILE A 85 5.79 8.88 13.72
C ILE A 85 5.47 10.37 13.78
N ASP A 86 5.22 10.93 14.97
CA ASP A 86 4.95 12.35 15.17
C ASP A 86 6.15 13.22 14.78
N ARG A 87 7.36 12.84 15.21
CA ARG A 87 8.60 13.54 14.82
C ARG A 87 8.80 13.50 13.31
N LEU A 88 8.67 12.33 12.70
CA LEU A 88 8.84 12.16 11.25
C LEU A 88 7.80 12.98 10.47
N CYS A 89 6.53 12.95 10.87
CA CYS A 89 5.48 13.73 10.23
C CYS A 89 5.72 15.24 10.36
N ALA A 90 6.24 15.71 11.50
CA ALA A 90 6.62 17.09 11.71
C ALA A 90 7.81 17.51 10.81
N LEU A 91 8.78 16.62 10.60
CA LEU A 91 9.92 16.86 9.70
C LEU A 91 9.52 16.90 8.22
N SER A 92 8.55 16.10 7.80
CA SER A 92 8.09 16.01 6.40
C SER A 92 6.89 16.91 6.05
N ASP A 93 6.35 17.67 7.01
CA ASP A 93 5.13 18.48 6.84
C ASP A 93 3.94 17.65 6.30
N THR A 94 3.76 16.45 6.86
CA THR A 94 2.70 15.51 6.45
C THR A 94 1.68 15.28 7.56
N PRO A 95 0.40 15.07 7.21
CA PRO A 95 -0.61 14.69 8.20
C PRO A 95 -0.25 13.36 8.84
N LYS A 96 -0.43 13.26 10.16
CA LYS A 96 -0.18 12.01 10.91
C LYS A 96 -1.10 10.89 10.37
N PRO A 97 -0.54 9.76 9.89
CA PRO A 97 -1.34 8.61 9.52
C PRO A 97 -1.90 7.92 10.76
N ARG A 98 -2.93 7.07 10.58
CA ARG A 98 -3.32 6.14 11.66
C ARG A 98 -2.20 5.12 11.86
N VAL A 99 -1.99 4.71 13.10
CA VAL A 99 -0.95 3.75 13.47
C VAL A 99 -1.63 2.43 13.77
N ALA A 100 -1.12 1.34 13.20
CA ALA A 100 -1.62 0.01 13.46
C ALA A 100 -0.49 -0.97 13.79
N ILE A 101 -0.79 -1.92 14.66
CA ILE A 101 0.13 -3.00 15.03
C ILE A 101 -0.48 -4.33 14.58
N ALA A 102 0.28 -5.08 13.79
CA ALA A 102 -0.03 -6.44 13.39
C ALA A 102 0.68 -7.45 14.29
N ASP A 103 -0.05 -8.43 14.81
CA ASP A 103 0.56 -9.49 15.59
C ASP A 103 1.12 -10.57 14.67
N SER A 104 2.41 -10.45 14.36
CA SER A 104 3.14 -11.35 13.48
C SER A 104 4.62 -11.32 13.83
N ASP A 105 5.23 -12.51 13.89
CA ASP A 105 6.66 -12.66 14.15
C ASP A 105 7.53 -12.31 12.95
N VAL A 106 6.95 -12.28 11.74
CA VAL A 106 7.64 -11.92 10.50
C VAL A 106 7.87 -10.42 10.49
N PRO A 107 9.13 -9.95 10.48
CA PRO A 107 9.44 -8.53 10.53
C PRO A 107 8.97 -7.83 9.25
N ASN A 108 8.05 -6.89 9.41
CA ASN A 108 7.50 -6.07 8.33
C ASN A 108 6.92 -4.74 8.85
N ALA A 109 6.95 -3.72 8.01
CA ALA A 109 6.19 -2.47 8.16
C ALA A 109 5.77 -1.97 6.78
N PHE A 110 4.62 -1.33 6.68
CA PHE A 110 4.14 -0.77 5.41
C PHE A 110 3.19 0.41 5.63
N ALA A 111 3.14 1.32 4.66
CA ALA A 111 2.12 2.36 4.57
C ALA A 111 1.08 2.04 3.48
N THR A 112 -0.21 2.23 3.79
CA THR A 112 -1.32 2.02 2.86
C THR A 112 -2.36 3.14 2.96
N GLY A 113 -3.15 3.32 1.91
CA GLY A 113 -4.26 4.26 1.88
C GLY A 113 -4.34 5.07 0.58
N ARG A 114 -5.49 5.70 0.37
CA ARG A 114 -5.82 6.42 -0.87
C ARG A 114 -5.30 7.86 -0.94
N SER A 115 -4.91 8.43 0.20
CA SER A 115 -4.37 9.79 0.29
C SER A 115 -3.57 9.98 1.57
N PRO A 116 -2.67 10.97 1.65
CA PRO A 116 -1.90 11.23 2.87
C PRO A 116 -2.79 11.43 4.11
N LYS A 117 -3.94 12.10 3.94
CA LYS A 117 -4.93 12.33 5.01
C LYS A 117 -5.66 11.07 5.49
N ARG A 118 -5.62 9.98 4.72
CA ARG A 118 -6.25 8.70 5.06
C ARG A 118 -5.25 7.55 5.03
N ALA A 119 -3.96 7.86 5.19
CA ALA A 119 -2.92 6.85 5.25
C ALA A 119 -2.96 6.12 6.61
N VAL A 120 -2.52 4.88 6.58
CA VAL A 120 -2.31 4.03 7.75
C VAL A 120 -0.92 3.44 7.62
N VAL A 121 -0.14 3.52 8.70
CA VAL A 121 1.14 2.86 8.84
C VAL A 121 0.93 1.65 9.74
N CYS A 122 1.28 0.47 9.25
CA CYS A 122 1.20 -0.77 10.00
C CYS A 122 2.60 -1.30 10.28
N VAL A 123 2.85 -1.68 11.53
CA VAL A 123 4.11 -2.27 11.98
C VAL A 123 3.82 -3.62 12.64
N THR A 124 4.65 -4.62 12.38
CA THR A 124 4.53 -5.94 13.02
C THR A 124 5.22 -6.00 14.38
N THR A 125 4.68 -6.77 15.31
CA THR A 125 5.31 -7.03 16.61
C THR A 125 6.71 -7.65 16.45
N GLY A 126 6.91 -8.50 15.43
CA GLY A 126 8.19 -9.10 15.08
C GLY A 126 9.26 -8.11 14.61
N LEU A 127 8.89 -7.01 13.97
CA LEU A 127 9.81 -5.93 13.61
C LEU A 127 10.21 -5.13 14.85
N MET A 128 9.22 -4.72 15.66
CA MET A 128 9.43 -3.92 16.86
C MET A 128 10.32 -4.60 17.91
N ARG A 129 10.33 -5.94 17.96
CA ARG A 129 11.20 -6.69 18.88
C ARG A 129 12.64 -6.88 18.38
N ARG A 130 12.90 -6.65 17.09
CA ARG A 130 14.19 -6.95 16.44
C ARG A 130 15.00 -5.70 16.15
N LEU A 131 14.35 -4.57 15.92
CA LEU A 131 15.00 -3.31 15.61
C LEU A 131 15.08 -2.43 16.84
N GLU A 132 16.20 -1.73 16.97
CA GLU A 132 16.32 -0.62 17.91
C GLU A 132 15.49 0.59 17.43
N THR A 133 15.22 1.54 18.33
CA THR A 133 14.38 2.71 18.04
C THR A 133 14.87 3.51 16.83
N ASP A 134 16.19 3.67 16.68
CA ASP A 134 16.80 4.42 15.57
C ASP A 134 16.66 3.67 14.23
N GLU A 135 16.79 2.34 14.24
CA GLU A 135 16.60 1.50 13.06
C GLU A 135 15.13 1.47 12.63
N LEU A 136 14.21 1.38 13.61
CA LEU A 136 12.78 1.47 13.38
C LEU A 136 12.40 2.86 12.81
N GLU A 137 12.99 3.94 13.33
CA GLU A 137 12.80 5.29 12.81
C GLU A 137 13.25 5.38 11.34
N GLY A 138 14.37 4.75 10.96
CA GLY A 138 14.82 4.67 9.58
C GLY A 138 13.82 3.94 8.66
N VAL A 139 13.28 2.80 9.10
CA VAL A 139 12.26 2.06 8.34
C VAL A 139 10.97 2.87 8.21
N LEU A 140 10.50 3.48 9.30
CA LEU A 140 9.29 4.30 9.30
C LEU A 140 9.47 5.58 8.46
N ALA A 141 10.65 6.17 8.44
CA ALA A 141 10.96 7.30 7.58
C ALA A 141 10.87 6.92 6.10
N HIS A 142 11.36 5.74 5.73
CA HIS A 142 11.19 5.21 4.38
C HIS A 142 9.71 5.05 4.02
N GLU A 143 8.91 4.41 4.87
CA GLU A 143 7.48 4.19 4.63
C GLU A 143 6.67 5.50 4.59
N LEU A 144 6.97 6.45 5.48
CA LEU A 144 6.34 7.77 5.51
C LEU A 144 6.74 8.63 4.31
N SER A 145 7.91 8.41 3.72
CA SER A 145 8.30 9.12 2.51
C SER A 145 7.35 8.81 1.35
N HIS A 146 6.81 7.60 1.26
CA HIS A 146 5.80 7.24 0.26
C HIS A 146 4.47 7.97 0.50
N VAL A 147 4.10 8.15 1.77
CA VAL A 147 2.94 8.95 2.17
C VAL A 147 3.14 10.41 1.78
N ALA A 148 4.33 10.96 2.03
CA ALA A 148 4.69 12.34 1.72
C ALA A 148 4.65 12.62 0.20
N HIS A 149 5.23 11.73 -0.60
CA HIS A 149 5.27 11.85 -2.06
C HIS A 149 3.95 11.50 -2.75
N ARG A 150 2.96 10.98 -2.00
CA ARG A 150 1.64 10.55 -2.48
C ARG A 150 1.68 9.32 -3.40
N ASP A 151 2.73 8.52 -3.30
CA ASP A 151 2.92 7.31 -4.11
C ASP A 151 2.10 6.12 -3.58
N VAL A 152 1.50 6.24 -2.40
CA VAL A 152 0.60 5.23 -1.80
C VAL A 152 -0.59 4.89 -2.70
N ALA A 153 -1.13 5.87 -3.44
CA ALA A 153 -2.21 5.61 -4.38
C ALA A 153 -1.75 4.77 -5.58
N VAL A 154 -0.55 5.06 -6.12
CA VAL A 154 0.05 4.29 -7.21
C VAL A 154 0.35 2.86 -6.76
N MET A 155 0.92 2.70 -5.56
CA MET A 155 1.18 1.38 -4.98
C MET A 155 -0.10 0.58 -4.73
N THR A 156 -1.18 1.23 -4.31
CA THR A 156 -2.50 0.60 -4.12
C THR A 156 -3.06 0.06 -5.43
N ILE A 157 -2.95 0.83 -6.52
CA ILE A 157 -3.39 0.44 -7.86
C ILE A 157 -2.51 -0.69 -8.41
N ALA A 158 -1.19 -0.58 -8.26
CA ALA A 158 -0.25 -1.59 -8.71
C ALA A 158 -0.47 -2.94 -8.01
N SER A 159 -0.79 -2.92 -6.72
CA SER A 159 -1.00 -4.12 -5.90
C SER A 159 -2.33 -4.84 -6.16
N PHE A 160 -3.28 -4.27 -6.92
CA PHE A 160 -4.62 -4.84 -7.08
C PHE A 160 -4.66 -6.26 -7.63
N LEU A 161 -3.96 -6.54 -8.73
CA LEU A 161 -3.91 -7.90 -9.28
C LEU A 161 -3.27 -8.90 -8.30
N GLY A 162 -2.24 -8.47 -7.57
CA GLY A 162 -1.56 -9.29 -6.56
C GLY A 162 -2.47 -9.62 -5.37
N VAL A 163 -3.17 -8.61 -4.83
CA VAL A 163 -4.15 -8.80 -3.75
C VAL A 163 -5.30 -9.70 -4.20
N LEU A 164 -5.84 -9.48 -5.40
CA LEU A 164 -6.89 -10.32 -5.97
C LEU A 164 -6.42 -11.77 -6.11
N ALA A 165 -5.24 -12.00 -6.67
CA ALA A 165 -4.66 -13.33 -6.80
C ALA A 165 -4.42 -14.00 -5.44
N GLY A 166 -3.92 -13.27 -4.45
CA GLY A 166 -3.71 -13.75 -3.08
C GLY A 166 -5.02 -14.14 -2.40
N LEU A 167 -6.08 -13.33 -2.54
CA LEU A 167 -7.41 -13.65 -2.01
C LEU A 167 -8.02 -14.88 -2.70
N ILE A 168 -7.94 -14.97 -4.02
CA ILE A 168 -8.40 -16.15 -4.78
C ILE A 168 -7.68 -17.40 -4.29
N THR A 169 -6.34 -17.34 -4.15
CA THR A 169 -5.54 -18.47 -3.66
C THR A 169 -5.93 -18.86 -2.24
N ARG A 170 -6.10 -17.89 -1.35
CA ARG A 170 -6.51 -18.14 0.05
C ARG A 170 -7.87 -18.82 0.13
N PHE A 171 -8.86 -18.33 -0.61
CA PHE A 171 -10.19 -18.94 -0.65
C PHE A 171 -10.18 -20.32 -1.31
N ALA A 172 -9.40 -20.51 -2.38
CA ALA A 172 -9.27 -21.82 -3.03
C ALA A 172 -8.66 -22.86 -2.07
N LEU A 173 -7.59 -22.51 -1.35
CA LEU A 173 -6.97 -23.38 -0.36
C LEU A 173 -7.91 -23.69 0.81
N GLN A 174 -8.64 -22.68 1.31
CA GLN A 174 -9.61 -22.87 2.39
C GLN A 174 -10.85 -23.67 1.99
N ALA A 175 -11.28 -23.59 0.73
CA ALA A 175 -12.41 -24.37 0.21
C ALA A 175 -12.04 -25.83 -0.10
N THR A 176 -10.74 -26.14 -0.18
CA THR A 176 -10.22 -27.48 -0.49
C THR A 176 -9.84 -28.27 0.78
N MET A 177 -9.76 -27.60 1.93
CA MET A 177 -9.61 -28.23 3.27
C MET A 177 -10.96 -28.43 3.93
#